data_AF-A0A554M475-F1
#
_entry.id   AF-A0A554M475-F1
#
_cell.length_a   1.000
_cell.length_b   1.000
_cell.length_c   1.000
_cell.angle_alpha   90.00
_cell.angle_beta   90.00
_cell.angle_gamma   90.00
#
_symmetry.space_group_name_H-M   'P 1'
#
loop_
_entity.id
_entity.type
_entity.pdbx_description
1 polymer ?
#
loop_
_entity_poly.entity_id
_entity_poly.type
_entity_poly.pdbx_seq_one_letter_code
_entity_poly.pdbx_strand_id
1 'polypeptide(L)'
;MMAAMLPSSAPGNTKIDSLRTPQLLGLVGEIGYLIAIPAAVLGFGGAYIDKTLETSPLFIIIGLAIALTSSMLAIWHRIKPLLQP
;
A
#
# COMPACT_ATOMS: atom_id res chain seq x y z
N MET A 1 11.69 32.21 -22.44
CA MET A 1 12.16 31.26 -21.40
C MET A 1 12.10 31.95 -20.05
N MET A 2 11.11 31.65 -19.22
CA MET A 2 11.16 31.93 -17.76
C MET A 2 10.01 31.13 -17.13
N ALA A 3 10.34 29.96 -16.60
CA ALA A 3 9.41 29.12 -15.85
C ALA A 3 9.01 29.87 -14.57
N ALA A 4 7.71 29.94 -14.31
CA ALA A 4 7.17 30.44 -13.06
C ALA A 4 7.66 29.56 -11.90
N MET A 5 8.65 30.07 -11.17
CA MET A 5 9.05 29.56 -9.87
C MET A 5 7.91 29.82 -8.90
N LEU A 6 7.07 28.81 -8.68
CA LEU A 6 6.01 28.87 -7.68
C LEU A 6 6.65 29.13 -6.30
N PRO A 7 6.21 30.16 -5.56
CA PRO A 7 6.75 30.43 -4.24
C PRO A 7 6.43 29.27 -3.30
N SER A 8 7.51 28.65 -2.81
CA SER A 8 7.56 27.72 -1.71
C SER A 8 6.85 28.30 -0.49
N SER A 9 5.77 27.64 -0.06
CA SER A 9 5.15 27.64 1.27
C SER A 9 5.32 28.88 2.16
N ALA A 10 4.20 29.55 2.46
CA ALA A 10 4.08 30.61 3.46
C ALA A 10 4.72 30.24 4.82
N PRO A 11 5.34 31.19 5.55
CA PRO A 11 6.03 30.93 6.81
C PRO A 11 5.01 30.73 7.94
N GLY A 12 4.44 29.53 8.02
CA GLY A 12 3.42 29.16 8.99
C GLY A 12 3.70 27.80 9.62
N ASN A 13 4.50 27.80 10.68
CA ASN A 13 4.66 26.73 11.68
C ASN A 13 5.38 25.43 11.24
N THR A 14 6.69 25.54 11.00
CA THR A 14 7.66 24.44 10.86
C THR A 14 7.58 23.37 11.95
N LYS A 15 7.09 23.69 13.16
CA LYS A 15 6.88 22.72 14.23
C LYS A 15 5.72 21.76 13.91
N ILE A 16 4.67 22.23 13.26
CA ILE A 16 3.51 21.38 12.90
C ILE A 16 3.86 20.52 11.68
N ASP A 17 4.62 21.05 10.74
CA ASP A 17 5.04 20.31 9.54
C ASP A 17 6.02 19.18 9.88
N SER A 18 6.95 19.42 10.81
CA SER A 18 7.87 18.40 11.35
C SER A 18 7.20 17.37 12.26
N LEU A 19 6.05 17.69 12.86
CA LEU A 19 5.24 16.73 13.59
C LEU A 19 4.41 15.86 12.65
N ARG A 20 3.84 16.43 11.58
CA ARG A 20 3.01 15.71 10.60
C ARG A 20 3.80 14.71 9.75
N THR A 21 5.03 15.04 9.37
CA THR A 21 5.88 14.18 8.53
C THR A 21 6.13 12.77 9.11
N PRO A 22 6.55 12.58 10.38
CA PRO A 22 6.75 11.25 10.94
C PRO A 22 5.44 10.47 11.11
N GLN A 23 4.32 11.16 11.37
CA GLN A 23 3.01 10.52 11.48
C GLN A 23 2.51 10.01 10.13
N LEU A 24 2.69 10.81 9.06
CA LEU A 24 2.39 10.39 7.69
C LEU A 24 3.28 9.23 7.24
N LEU A 25 4.57 9.24 7.61
CA LEU A 25 5.49 8.14 7.32
C LEU A 25 5.05 6.83 8.00
N GLY A 26 4.62 6.90 9.26
CA GLY A 26 4.10 5.74 9.99
C GLY A 26 2.85 5.17 9.33
N LEU A 27 1.91 6.03 8.93
CA LEU A 27 0.68 5.60 8.26
C LEU A 27 0.94 4.95 6.90
N VAL A 28 1.79 5.56 6.07
CA VAL A 28 2.18 5.00 4.76
C VAL A 28 2.95 3.69 4.94
N GLY A 29 3.78 3.58 5.97
CA GLY A 29 4.48 2.36 6.33
C GLY A 29 3.54 1.23 6.74
N GLU A 30 2.53 1.52 7.56
CA GLU A 30 1.54 0.53 7.99
C GLU A 30 0.69 0.03 6.82
N ILE A 31 0.20 0.95 5.96
CA ILE A 31 -0.55 0.60 4.75
C ILE A 31 0.33 -0.20 3.78
N GLY A 32 1.57 0.24 3.58
CA GLY A 32 2.54 -0.44 2.73
C GLY A 32 2.83 -1.86 3.20
N TYR A 33 3.02 -2.05 4.51
CA TYR A 33 3.25 -3.37 5.10
C TYR A 33 2.05 -4.30 4.95
N LEU A 34 0.83 -3.76 5.17
CA LEU A 34 -0.42 -4.51 5.03
C LEU A 34 -0.63 -5.05 3.62
N ILE A 35 -0.21 -4.31 2.58
CA ILE A 35 -0.30 -4.73 1.18
C ILE A 35 0.89 -5.62 0.79
N ALA A 36 2.09 -5.29 1.25
CA ALA A 36 3.32 -5.97 0.87
C ALA A 36 3.35 -7.44 1.32
N ILE A 37 2.82 -7.77 2.51
CA ILE A 37 2.79 -9.16 3.00
C ILE A 37 2.01 -10.08 2.05
N PRO A 38 0.70 -9.86 1.80
CA PRO A 38 -0.07 -10.76 0.94
C PRO A 38 0.44 -10.75 -0.50
N ALA A 39 0.88 -9.61 -1.02
CA ALA A 39 1.47 -9.53 -2.36
C ALA A 39 2.76 -10.37 -2.47
N ALA A 40 3.66 -10.30 -1.48
CA ALA A 40 4.87 -11.08 -1.47
C ALA A 40 4.58 -12.57 -1.26
N VAL A 41 3.76 -12.94 -0.28
CA VAL A 41 3.46 -14.35 0.03
C VAL A 41 2.75 -15.02 -1.14
N LEU A 42 1.72 -14.39 -1.71
CA LEU A 42 0.95 -14.99 -2.79
C LEU A 42 1.66 -14.87 -4.14
N GLY A 43 2.39 -13.78 -4.38
CA GLY A 43 3.19 -13.60 -5.60
C GLY A 43 4.37 -14.56 -5.68
N PHE A 44 5.24 -14.58 -4.65
CA PHE A 44 6.38 -15.51 -4.61
C PHE A 44 5.93 -16.95 -4.40
N GLY A 45 4.90 -17.19 -3.57
CA GLY A 45 4.33 -18.52 -3.38
C GLY A 45 3.73 -19.08 -4.67
N GLY A 46 2.95 -18.26 -5.39
CA GLY A 46 2.39 -18.61 -6.70
C GLY A 46 3.49 -18.89 -7.73
N ALA A 47 4.53 -18.05 -7.77
CA ALA A 47 5.65 -18.23 -8.69
C ALA A 47 6.48 -19.49 -8.41
N TYR A 48 6.66 -19.84 -7.13
CA TYR A 48 7.34 -21.06 -6.73
C TYR A 48 6.55 -22.31 -7.15
N ILE A 49 5.23 -22.30 -6.96
CA ILE A 49 4.34 -23.40 -7.35
C ILE A 49 4.27 -23.53 -8.87
N ASP A 50 4.09 -22.42 -9.60
CA ASP A 50 4.07 -22.42 -11.07
C ASP A 50 5.38 -23.00 -11.65
N LYS A 51 6.53 -22.65 -11.06
CA LYS A 51 7.84 -23.19 -11.48
C LYS A 51 8.01 -24.68 -11.18
N THR A 52 7.41 -25.17 -10.10
CA THR A 52 7.52 -26.58 -9.69
C THR A 52 6.60 -27.49 -10.51
N LEU A 53 5.47 -26.97 -10.98
CA LEU A 53 4.47 -27.73 -11.73
C LEU A 53 4.58 -27.54 -13.26
N GLU A 54 5.57 -26.77 -13.74
CA GLU A 54 5.73 -26.37 -15.16
C GLU A 54 4.44 -25.79 -15.77
N THR A 55 3.57 -25.22 -14.93
CA THR A 55 2.31 -24.64 -15.38
C THR A 55 2.55 -23.24 -15.93
N SER A 56 1.80 -22.86 -16.97
CA SER A 56 1.65 -21.45 -17.35
C SER A 56 1.34 -20.62 -16.09
N PRO A 57 1.77 -19.34 -16.00
CA PRO A 57 1.80 -18.53 -14.78
C PRO A 57 0.39 -18.17 -14.25
N LEU A 58 -0.37 -19.19 -13.90
CA LEU A 58 -1.77 -19.13 -13.50
C LEU A 58 -1.85 -19.00 -11.98
N PHE A 59 -0.98 -19.67 -11.23
CA PHE A 59 -0.95 -19.53 -9.77
C PHE A 59 -0.48 -18.14 -9.34
N ILE A 60 0.43 -17.50 -10.07
CA ILE A 60 0.77 -16.09 -9.84
C ILE A 60 -0.46 -15.19 -10.04
N ILE A 61 -1.21 -15.37 -11.12
CA ILE A 61 -2.38 -14.53 -11.43
C ILE A 61 -3.49 -14.73 -10.40
N ILE A 62 -3.77 -15.98 -10.02
CA ILE A 62 -4.76 -16.31 -8.99
C ILE A 62 -4.30 -15.80 -7.63
N GLY A 63 -3.02 -15.99 -7.29
CA GLY A 63 -2.43 -15.46 -6.06
C GLY A 63 -2.53 -13.94 -5.97
N LEU A 64 -2.26 -13.22 -7.06
CA LEU A 64 -2.41 -11.77 -7.13
C LEU A 64 -3.88 -11.34 -6.96
N ALA A 65 -4.82 -12.04 -7.60
CA ALA A 65 -6.25 -11.77 -7.46
C ALA A 65 -6.75 -11.98 -6.02
N ILE A 66 -6.26 -13.02 -5.34
CA ILE A 66 -6.55 -13.29 -3.93
C ILE A 66 -5.90 -12.21 -3.04
N ALA A 67 -4.67 -11.77 -3.33
CA ALA A 67 -3.99 -10.72 -2.58
C ALA A 67 -4.76 -9.38 -2.63
N LEU A 68 -5.25 -9.02 -3.82
CA LEU A 68 -6.04 -7.81 -4.03
C LEU A 68 -7.38 -7.87 -3.31
N THR A 69 -8.12 -8.98 -3.45
CA THR A 69 -9.41 -9.15 -2.78
C THR A 69 -9.27 -9.21 -1.27
N SER A 70 -8.26 -9.92 -0.75
CA SER A 70 -7.96 -9.97 0.68
C SER A 70 -7.57 -8.59 1.24
N SER A 71 -6.78 -7.81 0.50
CA SER A 71 -6.40 -6.45 0.90
C SER A 71 -7.64 -5.54 0.96
N MET A 72 -8.51 -5.61 -0.05
CA MET A 72 -9.78 -4.88 -0.09
C MET A 72 -10.68 -5.21 1.11
N LEU A 73 -10.83 -6.50 1.44
CA LEU A 73 -11.60 -6.99 2.59
C LEU A 73 -11.01 -6.54 3.93
N ALA A 74 -9.67 -6.56 4.06
CA ALA A 74 -8.98 -6.13 5.26
C ALA A 74 -9.17 -4.63 5.52
N ILE A 75 -9.05 -3.83 4.46
CA ILE A 75 -9.32 -2.38 4.52
C ILE A 75 -10.77 -2.12 4.89
N TRP A 76 -11.73 -2.82 4.27
CA TRP A 76 -13.15 -2.69 4.58
C TRP A 76 -13.45 -3.01 6.05
N HIS A 77 -12.87 -4.08 6.60
CA HIS A 77 -13.02 -4.43 8.01
C HIS A 77 -12.47 -3.35 8.97
N ARG A 78 -11.40 -2.65 8.57
CA ARG A 78 -10.79 -1.57 9.37
C ARG A 78 -11.59 -0.27 9.30
N ILE A 79 -12.22 0.03 8.16
CA ILE A 79 -12.98 1.27 7.95
C ILE A 79 -14.42 1.15 8.49
N LYS A 80 -15.06 -0.01 8.39
CA LYS A 80 -16.43 -0.24 8.87
C LYS A 80 -16.70 0.25 10.31
N PRO A 81 -15.84 0.01 11.32
CA PRO A 81 -16.06 0.53 12.67
C PRO A 81 -15.88 2.05 12.80
N LEU A 82 -15.19 2.72 11.86
CA LEU A 82 -15.04 4.18 11.83
C LEU A 82 -16.23 4.89 11.16
N LEU A 83 -17.04 4.15 10.41
CA LEU A 83 -18.22 4.66 9.69
C LEU A 83 -19.53 4.46 10.48
N GLN A 84 -19.47 3.87 11.67
CA GLN A 84 -20.63 3.79 12.56
C GLN A 84 -20.76 5.13 13.31
N PRO A 85 -21.87 5.87 13.15
CA PRO A 85 -22.11 7.16 13.81
C PRO A 85 -22.32 7.05 15.32
#